data_AF-A0A8T2MI97-F1
#
_entry.id   AF-A0A8T2MI97-F1
#
_cell.length_a   1.000
_cell.length_b   1.000
_cell.length_c   1.000
_cell.angle_alpha   90.00
_cell.angle_beta   90.00
_cell.angle_gamma   90.00
#
_symmetry.space_group_name_H-M   'P 1'
#
loop_
_entity.id
_entity.type
_entity.pdbx_description
1 polymer ?
#
loop_
_entity_poly.entity_id
_entity_poly.type
_entity_poly.pdbx_seq_one_letter_code
_entity_poly.pdbx_strand_id
1 'polypeptide(L)'
;MAVQLVEGCLYYVDSEGNRVCGDQFAVGSGSMYAYGVLDSGLRPDLTVEEACDLGRRAIYQATYRDAYSGGTVNLYRVHSQGWERVSQDDVLSLHQQFASGSA
;
A
#
# COMPACT_ATOMS: atom_id res chain seq x y z
N MET A 1 9.56 0.74 -0.06
CA MET A 1 8.29 1.37 -0.50
C MET A 1 7.23 1.14 0.55
N ALA A 2 6.40 2.14 0.81
CA ALA A 2 5.29 2.05 1.75
C ALA A 2 4.05 2.75 1.18
N VAL A 3 2.88 2.19 1.47
CA VAL A 3 1.55 2.72 1.16
C VAL A 3 0.77 2.68 2.45
N GLN A 4 0.13 3.79 2.80
CA GLN A 4 -0.60 3.88 4.06
C GLN A 4 -1.94 4.59 3.85
N LEU A 5 -3.00 3.96 4.35
CA LEU A 5 -4.38 4.43 4.41
C LEU A 5 -4.81 4.31 5.87
N VAL A 6 -5.32 5.38 6.49
CA VAL A 6 -5.76 5.35 7.89
C VAL A 6 -6.98 6.23 8.12
N GLU A 7 -7.87 5.79 9.00
CA GLU A 7 -8.92 6.63 9.60
C GLU A 7 -8.35 7.38 10.83
N GLY A 8 -7.31 8.19 10.59
CA GLY A 8 -6.58 8.91 11.63
C GLY A 8 -5.62 9.95 11.05
N CYS A 9 -4.77 10.54 11.89
CA CYS A 9 -3.80 11.53 11.41
C CYS A 9 -2.58 10.84 10.78
N LEU A 10 -2.45 10.92 9.45
CA LEU A 10 -1.26 10.48 8.72
C LEU A 10 -0.44 11.67 8.26
N TYR A 11 0.87 11.55 8.46
CA TYR A 11 1.83 12.59 8.11
C TYR A 11 2.93 12.03 7.24
N TYR A 12 3.15 12.67 6.09
CA TYR A 12 4.37 12.56 5.33
C TYR A 12 5.42 13.51 5.91
N VAL A 13 6.63 13.00 6.13
CA VAL A 13 7.79 13.76 6.58
C VAL A 13 8.98 13.39 5.71
N ASP A 14 9.73 14.39 5.25
CA ASP A 14 10.91 14.17 4.40
C ASP A 14 12.20 14.76 4.96
N SER A 15 13.28 14.53 4.23
CA SER A 15 14.63 14.96 4.59
C SER A 15 14.84 16.48 4.52
N GLU A 16 13.93 17.22 3.89
CA GLU A 16 13.98 18.68 3.82
C GLU A 16 13.23 19.33 4.99
N GLY A 17 12.62 18.53 5.86
CA GLY A 17 11.85 19.00 7.01
C GLY A 17 10.40 19.34 6.66
N ASN A 18 9.92 18.96 5.47
CA ASN A 18 8.51 19.12 5.15
C ASN A 18 7.67 18.18 6.02
N ARG A 19 6.50 18.65 6.45
CA ARG A 19 5.51 17.86 7.17
C ARG A 19 4.13 18.12 6.60
N VAL A 20 3.58 17.12 5.93
CA VAL A 20 2.31 17.22 5.20
C VAL A 20 1.28 16.27 5.82
N CYS A 21 0.09 16.78 6.13
CA CYS A 21 -1.05 15.99 6.58
C CYS A 21 -1.88 15.55 5.37
N GLY A 22 -2.34 14.31 5.35
CA GLY A 22 -3.20 13.80 4.28
C GLY A 22 -3.70 12.40 4.57
N ASP A 23 -4.68 11.94 3.80
CA ASP A 23 -5.36 10.66 4.06
C ASP A 23 -4.66 9.47 3.39
N GLN A 24 -3.80 9.74 2.39
CA GLN A 24 -3.07 8.72 1.65
C GLN A 24 -1.68 9.22 1.25
N PHE A 25 -0.68 8.33 1.35
CA PHE A 25 0.65 8.57 0.81
C PHE A 25 1.26 7.27 0.25
N ALA A 26 2.02 7.41 -0.84
CA ALA A 26 2.95 6.41 -1.33
C ALA A 26 4.35 7.03 -1.50
N VAL A 27 5.36 6.36 -0.96
CA VAL A 27 6.76 6.86 -0.93
C VAL A 27 7.77 5.81 -1.39
N GLY A 28 8.88 6.30 -1.95
CA GLY A 28 9.96 5.50 -2.55
C GLY A 28 9.93 5.52 -4.09
N SER A 29 10.86 4.81 -4.73
CA SER A 29 11.01 4.78 -6.19
C SER A 29 9.79 4.22 -6.93
N GLY A 30 9.09 3.25 -6.33
CA GLY A 30 7.89 2.65 -6.90
C GLY A 30 6.58 3.41 -6.62
N SER A 31 6.63 4.57 -5.96
CA SER A 31 5.43 5.29 -5.50
C SER A 31 4.47 5.63 -6.63
N MET A 32 4.97 6.00 -7.81
CA MET A 32 4.14 6.35 -8.97
C MET A 32 3.28 5.18 -9.45
N TYR A 33 3.79 3.95 -9.37
CA TYR A 33 3.03 2.75 -9.72
C TYR A 33 2.00 2.40 -8.64
N ALA A 34 2.35 2.62 -7.37
CA ALA A 34 1.43 2.42 -6.26
C ALA A 34 0.26 3.41 -6.31
N TYR A 35 0.52 4.70 -6.57
CA TYR A 35 -0.53 5.70 -6.73
C TYR A 35 -1.51 5.35 -7.86
N GLY A 36 -1.02 4.83 -9.00
CA GLY A 36 -1.93 4.41 -10.09
C GLY A 36 -2.97 3.36 -9.66
N VAL A 37 -2.61 2.46 -8.75
CA VAL A 37 -3.56 1.48 -8.20
C VAL A 37 -4.42 2.10 -7.11
N LEU A 38 -3.83 2.89 -6.21
CA LEU A 38 -4.57 3.54 -5.12
C LEU A 38 -5.65 4.47 -5.67
N ASP A 39 -5.29 5.38 -6.57
CA ASP A 39 -6.20 6.39 -7.10
C ASP A 39 -7.33 5.78 -7.94
N SER A 40 -7.14 4.58 -8.49
CA SER A 40 -8.19 3.87 -9.24
C SER A 40 -9.14 3.06 -8.36
N GLY A 41 -8.73 2.67 -7.15
CA GLY A 41 -9.51 1.81 -6.26
C GLY A 41 -9.99 2.46 -4.96
N LEU A 42 -9.41 3.60 -4.57
CA LEU A 42 -9.73 4.26 -3.31
C LEU A 42 -11.14 4.86 -3.36
N ARG A 43 -11.95 4.51 -2.36
CA ARG A 43 -13.28 5.08 -2.13
C ARG A 43 -13.52 5.27 -0.63
N PRO A 44 -14.38 6.22 -0.22
CA PRO A 44 -14.59 6.53 1.20
C PRO A 44 -15.22 5.38 2.01
N ASP A 45 -15.87 4.44 1.34
CA ASP A 45 -16.69 3.36 1.92
C ASP A 45 -16.06 1.98 1.79
N LEU A 46 -14.73 1.90 1.67
CA LEU A 46 -14.00 0.62 1.68
C LEU A 46 -14.19 -0.09 3.03
N THR A 47 -14.46 -1.39 2.99
CA THR A 47 -14.26 -2.21 4.18
C THR A 47 -12.77 -2.33 4.51
N VAL A 48 -12.45 -2.75 5.73
CA VAL A 48 -11.07 -2.97 6.17
C VAL A 48 -10.36 -3.95 5.24
N GLU A 49 -11.04 -5.03 4.86
CA GLU A 49 -10.53 -6.08 3.98
C GLU A 49 -10.27 -5.53 2.57
N GLU A 50 -11.17 -4.71 2.06
CA GLU A 50 -11.02 -4.06 0.74
C GLU A 50 -9.87 -3.05 0.72
N ALA A 51 -9.73 -2.24 1.78
CA ALA A 51 -8.60 -1.32 1.93
C ALA A 51 -7.26 -2.07 2.05
N CYS A 52 -7.25 -3.18 2.79
CA CYS A 52 -6.10 -4.07 2.90
C CYS A 52 -5.72 -4.68 1.54
N ASP A 53 -6.70 -5.15 0.77
CA ASP A 53 -6.45 -5.70 -0.57
C ASP A 53 -5.96 -4.63 -1.55
N LEU A 54 -6.55 -3.42 -1.51
CA LEU A 54 -6.12 -2.29 -2.31
C LEU A 54 -4.65 -1.93 -2.03
N GLY A 55 -4.29 -1.79 -0.75
CA GLY A 55 -2.91 -1.52 -0.34
C GLY A 55 -1.93 -2.62 -0.78
N ARG A 56 -2.33 -3.89 -0.65
CA ARG A 56 -1.53 -5.04 -1.11
C ARG A 56 -1.31 -5.01 -2.62
N ARG A 57 -2.37 -4.77 -3.40
CA ARG A 57 -2.29 -4.66 -4.87
C ARG A 57 -1.44 -3.48 -5.32
N ALA A 58 -1.51 -2.35 -4.62
CA ALA A 58 -0.72 -1.15 -4.93
C ALA A 58 0.79 -1.42 -4.76
N ILE A 59 1.18 -2.01 -3.63
CA ILE A 59 2.58 -2.40 -3.41
C ILE A 59 3.01 -3.46 -4.41
N TYR A 60 2.19 -4.49 -4.66
CA TYR A 60 2.48 -5.52 -5.64
C TYR A 60 2.76 -4.93 -7.04
N GLN A 61 1.88 -4.06 -7.56
CA GLN A 61 2.08 -3.44 -8.87
C GLN A 61 3.37 -2.64 -8.95
N ALA A 62 3.70 -1.92 -7.88
CA ALA A 62 4.93 -1.18 -7.83
C ALA A 62 6.16 -2.09 -7.75
N THR A 63 6.12 -3.20 -7.01
CA THR A 63 7.21 -4.20 -7.03
C THR A 63 7.34 -4.92 -8.37
N TYR A 64 6.27 -5.00 -9.15
CA TYR A 64 6.29 -5.62 -10.47
C TYR A 64 6.94 -4.72 -11.54
N ARG A 65 6.89 -3.39 -11.35
CA ARG A 65 7.35 -2.41 -12.35
C ARG A 65 8.62 -1.67 -11.97
N ASP A 66 8.89 -1.47 -10.68
CA ASP A 66 10.07 -0.74 -10.19
C ASP A 66 11.20 -1.71 -9.81
N ALA A 67 12.34 -1.59 -10.50
CA ALA A 67 13.50 -2.47 -10.29
C ALA A 67 14.13 -2.36 -8.89
N TYR A 68 13.89 -1.27 -8.16
CA TYR A 68 14.39 -1.05 -6.81
C TYR A 68 13.39 -1.43 -5.71
N SER A 69 12.21 -1.98 -6.08
CA SER A 69 11.18 -2.41 -5.14
C SER A 69 10.90 -3.91 -5.27
N GLY A 70 10.89 -4.64 -4.17
CA GLY A 70 10.61 -6.09 -4.18
C GLY A 70 10.70 -6.74 -2.80
N GLY A 71 10.75 -8.09 -2.79
CA GLY A 71 10.84 -8.89 -1.57
C GLY A 71 9.46 -9.30 -1.04
N THR A 72 9.04 -8.71 0.08
CA THR A 72 7.76 -9.05 0.74
C THR A 72 6.89 -7.80 0.94
N VAL A 73 5.59 -7.97 0.72
CA VAL A 73 4.57 -6.97 1.06
C VAL A 73 4.21 -7.14 2.52
N ASN A 74 4.63 -6.18 3.35
CA ASN A 74 4.29 -6.15 4.78
C ASN A 74 3.09 -5.23 4.97
N LEU A 75 1.95 -5.78 5.35
CA LEU A 75 0.70 -5.05 5.49
C LEU A 75 0.36 -4.87 6.97
N TYR A 76 0.13 -3.62 7.38
CA TYR A 76 -0.26 -3.26 8.73
C TYR A 76 -1.57 -2.50 8.71
N ARG A 77 -2.39 -2.72 9.74
CA ARG A 77 -3.61 -1.97 9.99
C ARG A 77 -3.43 -1.18 11.27
N VAL A 78 -3.80 0.09 11.24
CA VAL A 78 -3.83 0.98 12.40
C VAL A 78 -5.28 1.30 12.74
N HIS A 79 -5.65 1.18 14.01
CA HIS A 79 -7.00 1.45 14.51
C HIS A 79 -6.93 2.00 15.95
N SER A 80 -8.08 2.30 16.55
CA SER A 80 -8.16 2.95 17.87
C SER A 80 -7.50 2.18 19.02
N GLN A 81 -7.32 0.87 18.88
CA GLN A 81 -6.67 0.02 19.91
C GLN A 81 -5.17 -0.18 19.67
N GLY A 82 -4.61 0.40 18.60
CA GLY A 82 -3.20 0.27 18.24
C GLY A 82 -3.01 -0.14 16.79
N TRP A 83 -2.08 -1.03 16.54
CA TRP A 83 -1.78 -1.53 15.20
C TRP A 83 -1.53 -3.03 15.23
N GLU A 84 -1.84 -3.68 14.12
CA GLU A 84 -1.62 -5.10 13.91
C GLU A 84 -1.00 -5.37 12.55
N ARG A 85 -0.19 -6.44 12.47
CA ARG A 85 0.33 -6.93 11.18
C ARG A 85 -0.71 -7.85 10.56
N VAL A 86 -1.31 -7.41 9.45
CA VAL A 86 -2.35 -8.13 8.72
C VAL A 86 -1.75 -9.29 7.95
N SER A 87 -0.68 -9.05 7.19
CA SER A 87 0.00 -10.08 6.41
C SER A 87 1.47 -9.73 6.12
N GLN A 88 2.23 -10.74 5.73
CA GLN A 88 3.57 -10.62 5.16
C GLN A 88 3.64 -11.58 3.98
N ASP A 89 3.41 -11.03 2.79
CA ASP A 89 3.19 -11.81 1.58
C ASP A 89 4.41 -11.72 0.66
N ASP A 90 4.92 -12.85 0.18
CA ASP A 90 5.97 -12.86 -0.82
C ASP A 90 5.44 -12.37 -2.17
N VAL A 91 6.19 -11.47 -2.83
CA VAL A 91 5.75 -10.83 -4.07
C VAL A 91 5.56 -11.84 -5.21
N LEU A 92 6.36 -12.91 -5.27
CA LEU A 92 6.20 -13.96 -6.29
C LEU A 92 4.92 -14.77 -6.03
N SER A 93 4.61 -15.09 -4.77
CA SER A 93 3.33 -15.73 -4.42
C SER A 93 2.14 -14.86 -4.80
N LEU A 94 2.21 -13.55 -4.54
CA LEU A 94 1.18 -12.60 -4.97
C LEU A 94 1.05 -12.52 -6.49
N HIS A 95 2.18 -12.55 -7.22
CA HIS A 95 2.16 -12.58 -8.68
C HIS A 95 1.39 -13.79 -9.22
N GLN A 96 1.66 -14.98 -8.67
CA GLN A 96 0.96 -16.21 -9.05
C GLN A 96 -0.54 -16.15 -8.74
N GLN A 97 -0.89 -15.57 -7.59
CA GLN A 97 -2.29 -15.38 -7.19
C GLN A 97 -3.03 -14.41 -8.13
N PHE A 98 -2.45 -13.26 -8.45
CA PHE A 98 -3.09 -12.27 -9.30
C PHE A 98 -3.09 -12.65 -10.79
N ALA A 99 -2.09 -13.41 -11.24
CA ALA A 99 -2.05 -13.95 -12.60
C ALA A 99 -3.10 -15.04 -12.83
N SER A 100 -3.38 -15.87 -11.83
CA SER A 100 -4.38 -16.94 -11.94
C SER A 100 -5.83 -16.47 -11.80
N GLY A 101 -6.07 -15.30 -11.19
CA GLY A 101 -7.39 -14.69 -11.04
C GLY A 101 -7.86 -13.81 -12.20
N SER A 102 -7.17 -13.80 -13.35
CA SER A 102 -7.52 -13.00 -14.54
C SER A 102 -8.28 -13.80 -15.62
N ALA A 103 -9.07 -14.81 -15.21
CA ALA A 103 -9.96 -15.57 -16.09
C ALA A 103 -11.39 -15.03 -16.06
#